data_AF-A0A2E7ZGB6-F1
#
_entry.id   AF-A0A2E7ZGB6-F1
#
_cell.length_a   1.000
_cell.length_b   1.000
_cell.length_c   1.000
_cell.angle_alpha   90.00
_cell.angle_beta   90.00
_cell.angle_gamma   90.00
#
_symmetry.space_group_name_H-M   'P 1'
#
loop_
_entity.id
_entity.type
_entity.pdbx_description
1 polymer ?
#
loop_
_entity_poly.entity_id
_entity_poly.type
_entity_poly.pdbx_seq_one_letter_code
_entity_poly.pdbx_strand_id
1 'polypeptide(L)'
;MMIQTDSSQKTLSEEGDFSEQEFQGVVAEGLKRMSEPEFQAESWNWIRELDEDGIFIFSYLLLDYRNQTLTLKKFEETVYTLSMLMHKMLPPASKSGLSKIEEFQVIFTLYEKLKNREMSWEACEAFVSSLISDFQGSN
;
A
#
# COMPACT_ATOMS: atom_id res chain seq x y z
N MET A 1 40.99 -33.53 26.74
CA MET A 1 39.69 -33.85 27.36
C MET A 1 38.81 -32.63 27.16
N MET A 2 37.70 -32.81 26.43
CA MET A 2 36.43 -32.04 26.41
C MET A 2 36.49 -30.51 26.14
N ILE A 3 35.95 -29.97 25.03
CA ILE A 3 34.51 -29.74 24.68
C ILE A 3 33.90 -28.70 25.67
N GLN A 4 33.30 -27.55 25.32
CA GLN A 4 32.45 -27.10 24.19
C GLN A 4 32.26 -25.55 24.20
N THR A 5 31.95 -25.00 23.01
CA THR A 5 31.00 -23.91 22.62
C THR A 5 30.58 -22.81 23.62
N ASP A 6 30.48 -21.53 23.24
CA ASP A 6 29.40 -20.96 22.40
C ASP A 6 29.91 -19.66 21.72
N SER A 7 29.85 -19.48 20.39
CA SER A 7 28.66 -19.12 19.59
C SER A 7 27.80 -18.03 20.22
N SER A 8 28.17 -16.76 20.00
CA SER A 8 27.17 -15.70 19.92
C SER A 8 27.02 -15.34 18.45
N GLN A 9 26.24 -16.17 17.77
CA GLN A 9 25.57 -15.80 16.54
C GLN A 9 24.79 -14.51 16.82
N LYS A 10 25.24 -13.40 16.24
CA LYS A 10 24.42 -12.22 16.06
C LYS A 10 23.37 -12.61 15.02
N THR A 11 22.26 -13.18 15.48
CA THR A 11 21.07 -13.37 14.66
C THR A 11 20.62 -11.99 14.23
N LEU A 12 20.96 -11.68 12.99
CA LEU A 12 20.36 -10.64 12.18
C LEU A 12 18.90 -11.07 12.04
N SER A 13 18.02 -10.47 12.83
CA SER A 13 16.58 -10.57 12.63
C SER A 13 16.25 -9.77 11.36
N GLU A 14 16.54 -10.36 10.20
CA GLU A 14 16.01 -9.93 8.91
C GLU A 14 14.61 -10.53 8.75
N GLU A 15 13.67 -10.04 9.55
CA GLU A 15 12.26 -9.99 9.17
C GLU A 15 11.92 -8.50 9.24
N GLY A 16 12.07 -7.84 8.09
CA GLY A 16 11.89 -6.40 7.97
C GLY A 16 10.45 -6.05 8.28
N ASP A 17 10.24 -5.57 9.51
CA ASP A 17 9.08 -4.77 9.87
C ASP A 17 9.01 -3.61 8.89
N PHE A 18 8.06 -3.70 7.95
CA PHE A 18 7.93 -2.75 6.86
C PHE A 18 7.41 -1.44 7.45
N SER A 19 8.34 -0.59 7.87
CA SER A 19 8.07 0.46 8.87
C SER A 19 7.53 1.75 8.25
N GLU A 20 7.01 2.65 9.09
CA GLU A 20 6.65 4.03 8.72
C GLU A 20 7.77 4.73 7.92
N GLN A 21 9.04 4.40 8.17
CA GLN A 21 10.18 4.98 7.45
C GLN A 21 10.21 4.57 5.97
N GLU A 22 9.78 3.35 5.65
CA GLU A 22 9.72 2.87 4.26
C GLU A 22 8.54 3.49 3.52
N PHE A 23 7.38 3.64 4.17
CA PHE A 23 6.26 4.41 3.63
C PHE A 23 6.69 5.83 3.26
N GLN A 24 7.29 6.56 4.21
CA GLN A 24 7.77 7.92 3.99
C GLN A 24 8.86 7.97 2.91
N GLY A 25 9.72 6.95 2.81
CA GLY A 25 10.71 6.82 1.75
C GLY A 25 10.07 6.71 0.36
N VAL A 26 9.03 5.90 0.22
CA VAL A 26 8.28 5.77 -1.04
C VAL A 26 7.56 7.06 -1.40
N VAL A 27 6.92 7.72 -0.42
CA VAL A 27 6.22 9.00 -0.63
C VAL A 27 7.20 10.08 -1.10
N ALA A 28 8.36 10.21 -0.44
CA ALA A 28 9.38 11.18 -0.81
C ALA A 28 9.93 10.97 -2.23
N GLU A 29 10.21 9.71 -2.59
CA GLU A 29 10.65 9.36 -3.95
C GLU A 29 9.52 9.60 -4.97
N GLY A 30 8.27 9.31 -4.62
CA GLY A 30 7.09 9.64 -5.41
C GLY A 30 6.99 11.12 -5.73
N LEU A 31 7.07 11.99 -4.71
CA LEU A 31 7.06 13.45 -4.88
C LEU A 31 8.19 13.95 -5.79
N LYS A 32 9.38 13.38 -5.64
CA LYS A 32 10.52 13.69 -6.50
C LYS A 32 10.23 13.32 -7.95
N ARG A 33 9.67 12.13 -8.20
CA ARG A 33 9.27 11.69 -9.55
C ARG A 33 8.20 12.59 -10.14
N MET A 34 7.17 12.96 -9.37
CA MET A 34 6.13 13.89 -9.82
C MET A 34 6.65 15.26 -10.27
N SER A 35 7.89 15.62 -9.89
CA SER A 35 8.57 16.83 -10.35
C SER A 35 9.28 16.68 -11.71
N GLU A 36 9.34 15.47 -12.26
CA GLU A 36 9.95 15.20 -13.57
C GLU A 36 9.12 15.85 -14.71
N PRO A 37 9.76 16.24 -15.83
CA PRO A 37 9.08 16.92 -16.93
C PRO A 37 7.87 16.17 -17.51
N GLU A 38 7.88 14.84 -17.48
CA GLU A 38 6.77 14.03 -17.99
C GLU A 38 5.46 14.28 -17.23
N PHE A 39 5.54 14.52 -15.92
CA PHE A 39 4.39 14.75 -15.05
C PHE A 39 3.95 16.21 -14.99
N GLN A 40 4.61 17.10 -15.73
CA GLN A 40 4.20 18.52 -15.81
C GLN A 40 3.13 18.76 -16.87
N ALA A 41 2.82 17.77 -17.72
CA ALA A 41 1.77 17.89 -18.73
C ALA A 41 0.37 17.92 -18.11
N GLU A 42 -0.59 18.53 -18.81
CA GLU A 42 -1.96 18.72 -18.34
C GLU A 42 -2.66 17.40 -17.97
N SER A 43 -2.35 16.32 -18.70
CA SER A 43 -2.88 14.98 -18.45
C SER A 43 -2.48 14.38 -17.09
N TRP A 44 -1.55 15.02 -16.37
CA TRP A 44 -1.06 14.62 -15.06
C TRP A 44 -1.47 15.57 -13.94
N ASN A 45 -2.25 16.61 -14.21
CA ASN A 45 -2.64 17.60 -13.20
C ASN A 45 -3.29 16.97 -11.95
N TRP A 46 -3.98 15.85 -12.12
CA TRP A 46 -4.64 15.08 -11.05
C TRP A 46 -3.67 14.62 -9.95
N ILE A 47 -2.39 14.36 -10.26
CA ILE A 47 -1.41 13.90 -9.26
C ILE A 47 -1.12 14.97 -8.19
N ARG A 48 -1.40 16.24 -8.48
CA ARG A 48 -1.17 17.36 -7.56
C ARG A 48 -2.17 17.41 -6.41
N GLU A 49 -3.27 16.67 -6.54
CA GLU A 49 -4.34 16.59 -5.54
C GLU A 49 -4.14 15.40 -4.58
N LEU A 50 -3.13 14.58 -4.81
CA LEU A 50 -2.87 13.37 -4.02
C LEU A 50 -2.30 13.74 -2.65
N ASP A 51 -2.86 13.11 -1.61
CA ASP A 51 -2.25 13.04 -0.29
C ASP A 51 -1.13 11.99 -0.24
N GLU A 52 -0.49 11.80 0.92
CA GLU A 52 0.62 10.85 1.06
C GLU A 52 0.20 9.41 0.69
N ASP A 53 -1.02 9.01 1.03
CA ASP A 53 -1.56 7.69 0.69
C ASP A 53 -1.76 7.54 -0.82
N GLY A 54 -2.32 8.56 -1.47
CA GLY A 54 -2.45 8.64 -2.92
C GLY A 54 -1.10 8.62 -3.63
N ILE A 55 -0.08 9.31 -3.09
CA ILE A 55 1.29 9.31 -3.64
C ILE A 55 1.92 7.93 -3.53
N PHE A 56 1.70 7.22 -2.41
CA PHE A 56 2.18 5.85 -2.24
C PHE A 56 1.55 4.91 -3.27
N ILE A 57 0.22 4.94 -3.42
CA ILE A 57 -0.51 4.13 -4.41
C ILE A 57 -0.07 4.48 -5.84
N PHE A 58 0.05 5.77 -6.15
CA PHE A 58 0.58 6.25 -7.42
C PHE A 58 1.95 5.64 -7.69
N SER A 59 2.87 5.72 -6.72
CA SER A 59 4.24 5.25 -6.86
C SER A 59 4.30 3.74 -7.10
N TYR A 60 3.43 2.99 -6.42
CA TYR A 60 3.31 1.54 -6.58
C TYR A 60 2.84 1.16 -8.00
N LEU A 61 1.76 1.79 -8.48
CA LEU A 61 1.14 1.47 -9.78
C LEU A 61 1.85 2.11 -10.98
N LEU A 62 2.75 3.08 -10.75
CA LEU A 62 3.49 3.73 -11.82
C LEU A 62 4.31 2.72 -12.64
N LEU A 63 4.81 1.65 -12.01
CA LEU A 63 5.52 0.58 -12.71
C LEU A 63 4.60 -0.14 -13.71
N ASP A 64 3.38 -0.46 -13.30
CA ASP A 64 2.39 -1.14 -14.14
C ASP A 64 1.96 -0.27 -15.33
N TYR A 65 1.82 1.05 -15.10
CA TYR A 65 1.60 2.04 -16.16
C TYR A 65 2.78 2.10 -17.13
N ARG A 66 4.02 2.19 -16.62
CA ARG A 66 5.24 2.22 -17.45
C ARG A 66 5.42 0.93 -18.27
N ASN A 67 5.00 -0.21 -17.73
CA ASN A 67 4.99 -1.50 -18.41
C ASN A 67 3.79 -1.67 -19.38
N GLN A 68 2.96 -0.62 -19.54
CA GLN A 68 1.78 -0.60 -20.42
C GLN A 68 0.71 -1.64 -20.08
N THR A 69 0.73 -2.15 -18.85
CA THR A 69 -0.32 -3.03 -18.32
C THR A 69 -1.53 -2.23 -17.82
N LEU A 70 -1.33 -0.94 -17.54
CA LEU A 70 -2.37 0.06 -17.25
C LEU A 70 -2.30 1.22 -18.25
N THR A 71 -3.46 1.67 -18.72
CA THR A 71 -3.58 2.94 -19.47
C THR A 71 -3.57 4.12 -18.50
N LEU A 72 -3.24 5.33 -18.97
CA LEU A 72 -3.21 6.53 -18.11
C LEU A 72 -4.56 6.76 -17.40
N LYS A 73 -5.66 6.66 -18.16
CA LYS A 73 -7.02 6.79 -17.62
C LYS A 73 -7.30 5.75 -16.53
N LYS A 74 -6.92 4.49 -16.76
CA LYS A 74 -7.13 3.43 -15.77
C LYS A 74 -6.24 3.61 -14.56
N PHE A 75 -5.01 4.10 -14.75
CA PHE A 75 -4.10 4.40 -13.66
C PHE A 75 -4.68 5.48 -12.73
N GLU A 76 -5.13 6.61 -13.29
CA GLU A 76 -5.82 7.68 -12.55
C GLU A 76 -7.06 7.15 -11.80
N GLU A 77 -7.97 6.46 -12.50
CA GLU A 77 -9.18 5.88 -11.89
C GLU A 77 -8.83 4.92 -10.73
N THR A 78 -7.80 4.09 -10.90
CA THR A 78 -7.38 3.13 -9.88
C THR A 78 -6.77 3.82 -8.66
N VAL A 79 -5.91 4.83 -8.84
CA VAL A 79 -5.32 5.58 -7.72
C VAL A 79 -6.41 6.25 -6.88
N TYR A 80 -7.36 6.94 -7.53
CA TYR A 80 -8.46 7.57 -6.81
C TYR A 80 -9.36 6.55 -6.10
N THR A 81 -9.66 5.42 -6.75
CA THR A 81 -10.49 4.37 -6.16
C THR A 81 -9.85 3.79 -4.92
N LEU A 82 -8.56 3.42 -4.99
CA LEU A 82 -7.82 2.88 -3.85
C LEU A 82 -7.70 3.89 -2.72
N SER A 83 -7.41 5.15 -3.02
CA SER A 83 -7.32 6.23 -2.02
C SER A 83 -8.67 6.40 -1.30
N MET A 84 -9.78 6.37 -2.04
CA MET A 84 -11.12 6.41 -1.44
C MET A 84 -11.38 5.17 -0.56
N LEU A 85 -10.99 3.98 -1.00
CA LEU A 85 -11.18 2.75 -0.22
C LEU A 85 -10.36 2.76 1.07
N MET A 86 -9.12 3.25 1.05
CA MET A 86 -8.31 3.48 2.26
C MET A 86 -9.06 4.33 3.27
N HIS A 87 -9.56 5.50 2.85
CA HIS A 87 -10.22 6.45 3.75
C HIS A 87 -11.60 5.99 4.25
N LYS A 88 -12.31 5.13 3.50
CA LYS A 88 -13.68 4.72 3.84
C LYS A 88 -13.79 3.34 4.48
N MET A 89 -12.93 2.40 4.09
CA MET A 89 -13.08 1.00 4.49
C MET A 89 -12.22 0.64 5.68
N LEU A 90 -11.10 1.34 5.87
CA LEU A 90 -10.24 1.09 7.03
C LEU A 90 -10.74 1.86 8.24
N PRO A 91 -10.75 1.24 9.43
CA PRO A 91 -10.92 1.96 10.66
C PRO A 91 -9.74 2.94 10.85
N PRO A 92 -9.93 4.05 11.57
CA PRO A 92 -8.84 4.99 11.85
C PRO A 92 -7.63 4.26 12.46
N ALA A 93 -6.40 4.63 12.09
CA ALA A 93 -5.16 3.96 12.52
C ALA A 93 -5.10 3.68 14.03
N SER A 94 -5.60 4.60 14.86
CA SER A 94 -5.73 4.44 16.32
C SER A 94 -6.55 3.23 16.81
N LYS A 95 -7.34 2.61 15.92
CA LYS A 95 -8.27 1.51 16.19
C LYS A 95 -8.05 0.31 15.27
N SER A 96 -7.29 0.46 14.19
CA SER A 96 -6.99 -0.64 13.25
C SER A 96 -6.02 -1.64 13.86
N GLY A 97 -5.07 -1.18 14.67
CA GLY A 97 -3.98 -2.03 15.18
C GLY A 97 -3.05 -2.54 14.06
N LEU A 98 -3.19 -2.01 12.85
CA LEU A 98 -2.39 -2.35 11.69
C LEU A 98 -1.25 -1.35 11.52
N SER A 99 -0.14 -1.83 10.98
CA SER A 99 0.86 -0.99 10.33
C SER A 99 0.31 -0.36 9.05
N LYS A 100 0.95 0.71 8.59
CA LYS A 100 0.53 1.41 7.37
C LYS A 100 0.59 0.52 6.13
N ILE A 101 1.53 -0.43 6.10
CA ILE A 101 1.70 -1.37 4.99
C ILE A 101 0.61 -2.43 4.98
N GLU A 102 0.23 -2.95 6.15
CA GLU A 102 -0.89 -3.87 6.28
C GLU A 102 -2.21 -3.19 5.84
N GLU A 103 -2.40 -1.92 6.16
CA GLU A 103 -3.52 -1.12 5.63
C GLU A 103 -3.56 -1.13 4.10
N PHE A 104 -2.44 -0.87 3.43
CA PHE A 104 -2.36 -0.95 1.97
C PHE A 104 -2.60 -2.37 1.44
N GLN A 105 -2.05 -3.40 2.09
CA GLN A 105 -2.25 -4.80 1.68
C GLN A 105 -3.72 -5.19 1.74
N VAL A 106 -4.44 -4.78 2.79
CA VAL A 106 -5.89 -5.00 2.91
C VAL A 106 -6.63 -4.36 1.74
N ILE A 107 -6.32 -3.10 1.42
CA ILE A 107 -7.03 -2.36 0.36
C ILE A 107 -6.66 -2.86 -1.04
N PHE A 108 -5.41 -3.18 -1.33
CA PHE A 108 -5.02 -3.81 -2.60
C PHE A 108 -5.72 -5.16 -2.78
N THR A 109 -5.81 -5.97 -1.72
CA THR A 109 -6.51 -7.26 -1.76
C THR A 109 -8.01 -7.07 -2.01
N LEU A 110 -8.64 -6.09 -1.36
CA LEU A 110 -10.03 -5.72 -1.61
C LEU A 110 -10.24 -5.30 -3.06
N TYR A 111 -9.37 -4.43 -3.59
CA TYR A 111 -9.48 -3.95 -4.97
C TYR A 111 -9.32 -5.05 -6.00
N GLU A 112 -8.38 -5.97 -5.83
CA GLU A 112 -8.24 -7.14 -6.71
C GLU A 112 -9.47 -8.05 -6.65
N LYS A 113 -10.10 -8.20 -5.48
CA LYS A 113 -11.39 -8.92 -5.41
C LYS A 113 -12.50 -8.19 -6.15
N LEU A 114 -12.61 -6.87 -6.00
CA LEU A 114 -13.62 -6.04 -6.69
C LEU A 114 -13.47 -6.08 -8.21
N LYS A 115 -12.24 -6.12 -8.73
CA LYS A 115 -11.98 -6.29 -10.17
C LYS A 115 -12.52 -7.61 -10.72
N ASN A 116 -12.55 -8.65 -9.89
CA ASN A 116 -12.92 -10.00 -10.30
C ASN A 116 -14.35 -10.40 -9.90
N ARG A 117 -15.00 -9.65 -9.01
CA ARG A 117 -16.32 -9.98 -8.44
C ARG A 117 -17.12 -8.71 -8.20
N GLU A 118 -18.40 -8.71 -8.58
CA GLU A 118 -19.36 -7.74 -8.06
C GLU A 118 -19.66 -8.07 -6.59
N MET A 119 -19.20 -7.22 -5.68
CA MET A 119 -19.46 -7.33 -4.24
C MET A 119 -20.29 -6.13 -3.77
N SER A 120 -21.26 -6.37 -2.89
CA SER A 120 -21.99 -5.29 -2.22
C SER A 120 -21.09 -4.58 -1.21
N TRP A 121 -21.48 -3.38 -0.79
CA TRP A 121 -20.75 -2.60 0.20
C TRP A 121 -20.58 -3.37 1.52
N GLU A 122 -21.65 -4.01 2.01
CA GLU A 122 -21.63 -4.80 3.25
C GLU A 122 -20.68 -6.00 3.15
N ALA A 123 -20.60 -6.63 1.96
CA ALA A 123 -19.67 -7.72 1.72
C ALA A 123 -18.20 -7.24 1.72
N CYS A 124 -17.95 -6.01 1.27
CA CYS A 124 -16.63 -5.39 1.35
C CYS A 124 -16.24 -5.06 2.79
N GLU A 125 -17.15 -4.49 3.59
CA GLU A 125 -16.92 -4.20 5.01
C GLU A 125 -16.62 -5.47 5.81
N ALA A 126 -17.41 -6.53 5.59
CA ALA A 126 -17.18 -7.83 6.22
C ALA A 126 -15.84 -8.45 5.79
N PHE A 127 -15.48 -8.33 4.50
CA PHE A 127 -14.21 -8.84 4.01
C PHE A 127 -13.01 -8.11 4.61
N VAL A 128 -13.05 -6.78 4.65
CA VAL A 128 -12.00 -5.97 5.29
C VAL A 128 -11.89 -6.35 6.76
N SER A 129 -12.99 -6.39 7.50
CA SER A 129 -12.99 -6.77 8.92
C SER A 129 -12.35 -8.15 9.18
N SER A 130 -12.62 -9.11 8.29
CA SER A 130 -11.99 -10.44 8.34
C SER A 130 -10.48 -10.35 8.14
N LEU A 131 -10.00 -9.66 7.10
CA LEU A 131 -8.58 -9.52 6.84
C LEU A 131 -7.85 -8.83 7.99
N ILE A 132 -8.42 -7.75 8.52
CA ILE A 132 -7.85 -7.04 9.68
C ILE A 132 -7.71 -7.99 10.87
N SER A 133 -8.72 -8.81 11.14
CA SER A 133 -8.69 -9.80 12.22
C SER A 133 -7.61 -10.86 12.01
N ASP A 134 -7.41 -11.30 10.77
CA ASP A 134 -6.38 -12.28 10.41
C ASP A 134 -4.96 -11.72 10.63
N PHE A 135 -4.72 -10.47 10.26
CA PHE A 135 -3.44 -9.78 10.54
C PHE A 135 -3.18 -9.64 12.04
N GLN A 136 -4.20 -9.24 12.81
CA GLN A 136 -4.10 -9.09 14.25
C GLN A 136 -3.88 -10.42 14.99
N GLY A 137 -4.40 -11.54 14.46
CA GLY A 137 -4.22 -12.87 15.04
C GLY A 137 -2.91 -13.56 14.63
N SER A 138 -2.21 -13.03 13.64
CA SER A 138 -0.95 -13.58 13.12
C SER A 138 0.31 -12.92 13.73
N ASN A 139 0.14 -11.81 14.46
CA ASN A 139 1.15 -11.14 15.30
C ASN A 139 1.01 -11.53 16.78
#